data_AF-A0A516H372-F1
#
_entry.id   AF-A0A516H372-F1
#
_cell.length_a   1.000
_cell.length_b   1.000
_cell.length_c   1.000
_cell.angle_alpha   90.00
_cell.angle_beta   90.00
_cell.angle_gamma   90.00
#
_symmetry.space_group_name_H-M   'P 1'
#
loop_
_entity.id
_entity.type
_entity.pdbx_description
1 polymer ?
#
loop_
_entity_poly.entity_id
_entity_poly.type
_entity_poly.pdbx_seq_one_letter_code
_entity_poly.pdbx_strand_id
1 'polypeptide(L)'
;MQITATALINGVTYSGTFTRVQPKRFEDLSPEMQADTLASRAKYDAIEAERRAITDAANREAESIARGQPVWFRSAPNVSLLDREQALVQIEEMSELIQSGEADKLPLYTAKGTQTTSNYRQYVYWLQQHVKELEGGHPATDVKV
;
A
#
# COMPACT_ATOMS: atom_id res chain seq x y z
N MET A 1 17.39 57.68 8.98
CA MET A 1 18.51 57.10 8.19
C MET A 1 17.96 56.69 6.84
N GLN A 2 18.41 57.36 5.77
CA GLN A 2 18.05 57.01 4.39
C GLN A 2 19.07 56.02 3.86
N ILE A 3 18.61 54.98 3.19
CA ILE A 3 19.48 53.98 2.57
C ILE A 3 19.18 54.01 1.08
N THR A 4 20.21 54.27 0.28
CA THR A 4 20.12 54.16 -1.17
C THR A 4 20.40 52.71 -1.53
N ALA A 5 19.40 52.02 -2.06
CA ALA A 5 19.57 50.68 -2.57
C ALA A 5 19.52 50.73 -4.10
N THR A 6 20.55 50.16 -4.72
CA THR A 6 20.67 50.07 -6.17
C THR A 6 20.62 48.60 -6.54
N ALA A 7 19.62 48.22 -7.35
CA ALA A 7 19.46 46.87 -7.84
C ALA A 7 19.55 46.86 -9.36
N LEU A 8 20.32 45.91 -9.91
CA LEU A 8 20.37 45.66 -11.35
C LEU A 8 19.42 44.50 -11.65
N ILE A 9 18.37 44.75 -12.43
CA ILE A 9 17.42 43.72 -12.87
C ILE A 9 17.36 43.80 -14.40
N ASN A 10 17.73 42.70 -15.07
CA ASN A 10 17.78 42.60 -16.54
C ASN A 10 18.57 43.74 -17.22
N GLY A 11 19.71 44.13 -16.65
CA GLY A 11 20.58 45.18 -17.20
C GLY A 11 20.09 46.62 -16.98
N VAL A 12 18.94 46.81 -16.33
CA VAL A 12 18.43 48.13 -15.94
C VAL A 12 18.72 48.36 -14.46
N THR A 13 19.39 49.48 -14.17
CA THR A 13 19.72 49.88 -12.81
C THR A 13 18.54 50.65 -12.20
N TYR A 14 17.92 50.07 -11.18
CA TYR A 14 16.90 50.73 -10.38
C TYR A 14 17.55 51.26 -9.12
N SER A 15 17.55 52.58 -8.94
CA SER A 15 17.98 53.23 -7.70
C SER A 15 16.78 53.79 -6.97
N GLY A 16 16.55 53.32 -5.75
CA GLY A 16 15.48 53.77 -4.86
C GLY A 16 16.06 54.27 -3.54
N THR A 17 15.54 55.39 -3.05
CA THR A 17 15.84 55.88 -1.70
C THR A 17 14.76 55.37 -0.74
N PHE A 18 15.14 54.48 0.17
CA PHE A 18 14.24 53.96 1.18
C PHE A 18 14.49 54.70 2.49
N THR A 19 13.43 55.31 3.03
CA THR A 19 13.48 55.89 4.37
C THR A 19 13.00 54.84 5.36
N ARG A 20 13.87 54.45 6.29
CA ARG A 20 13.47 53.56 7.40
C ARG A 20 12.48 54.31 8.29
N VAL A 21 11.21 53.91 8.23
CA VAL A 21 10.16 54.39 9.14
C VAL A 21 10.07 53.46 10.36
N GLN A 22 9.63 53.99 11.50
CA GLN A 22 9.32 53.13 12.65
C GLN A 22 8.21 52.14 12.27
N PRO A 23 8.32 50.86 12.66
CA PRO A 23 7.24 49.91 12.48
C PRO A 23 6.03 50.42 13.28
N LYS A 24 4.89 50.60 12.61
CA LYS A 24 3.63 50.93 13.28
C LYS A 24 3.09 49.66 13.93
N ARG A 25 2.58 49.76 15.17
CA ARG A 25 1.83 48.66 15.77
C ARG A 25 0.49 48.53 15.03
N PHE A 26 -0.13 47.37 15.11
CA PHE A 26 -1.41 47.14 14.42
C PHE A 26 -2.48 48.12 14.91
N GLU A 27 -2.47 48.42 16.21
CA GLU A 27 -3.40 49.33 16.86
C GLU A 27 -3.20 50.80 16.41
N ASP A 28 -2.02 51.14 15.91
CA ASP A 28 -1.66 52.48 15.43
C ASP A 28 -2.00 52.70 13.94
N LEU A 29 -2.56 51.68 13.26
CA LEU A 29 -2.99 51.77 11.87
C LEU A 29 -4.37 52.46 11.75
N SER A 30 -4.66 53.03 10.59
CA SER A 30 -6.01 53.53 10.32
C SER A 30 -7.02 52.38 10.29
N PRO A 31 -8.31 52.63 10.58
CA PRO A 31 -9.34 51.58 10.54
C PRO A 31 -9.38 50.82 9.20
N GLU A 32 -9.17 51.51 8.07
CA GLU A 32 -9.09 50.89 6.74
C GLU A 32 -7.90 49.94 6.61
N MET A 33 -6.72 50.33 7.09
CA MET A 33 -5.52 49.49 7.07
C MET A 33 -5.62 48.30 8.03
N GLN A 34 -6.29 48.49 9.18
CA GLN A 34 -6.57 47.39 10.12
C GLN A 34 -7.52 46.37 9.48
N ALA A 35 -8.58 46.83 8.82
CA ALA A 35 -9.52 45.97 8.11
C ALA A 35 -8.87 45.19 6.96
N ASP A 36 -8.04 45.85 6.15
CA ASP A 36 -7.31 45.21 5.04
C ASP A 36 -6.32 44.14 5.55
N THR A 37 -5.64 44.42 6.66
CA THR A 37 -4.72 43.47 7.29
C THR A 37 -5.47 42.25 7.84
N LEU A 38 -6.64 42.45 8.48
CA LEU A 38 -7.47 41.35 8.97
C LEU A 38 -8.06 40.51 7.82
N ALA A 39 -8.52 41.17 6.75
CA ALA A 39 -9.02 40.49 5.55
C ALA A 39 -7.91 39.66 4.88
N SER A 40 -6.71 40.22 4.81
CA SER A 40 -5.54 39.51 4.29
C SER A 40 -5.19 38.29 5.13
N ARG A 41 -5.20 38.41 6.47
CA ARG A 41 -4.99 37.26 7.38
C ARG A 41 -6.02 36.16 7.15
N ALA A 42 -7.31 36.51 7.12
CA ALA A 42 -8.37 35.54 6.87
C ALA A 42 -8.20 34.82 5.52
N LYS A 43 -7.74 35.53 4.48
CA LYS A 43 -7.43 34.94 3.18
C LYS A 43 -6.26 33.96 3.26
N TYR A 44 -5.18 34.31 3.96
CA TYR A 44 -4.04 33.42 4.15
C TYR A 44 -4.40 32.18 4.97
N ASP A 45 -5.20 32.35 6.03
CA ASP A 45 -5.68 31.23 6.85
C ASP A 45 -6.52 30.25 6.01
N ALA A 46 -7.36 30.76 5.11
CA ALA A 46 -8.14 29.93 4.18
C ALA A 46 -7.26 29.14 3.21
N ILE A 47 -6.24 29.79 2.63
CA ILE A 47 -5.26 29.14 1.73
C ILE A 47 -4.46 28.07 2.48
N GLU A 48 -4.07 28.34 3.73
CA GLU A 48 -3.34 27.38 4.55
C GLU A 48 -4.22 26.17 4.91
N ALA A 49 -5.48 26.40 5.26
CA ALA A 49 -6.44 25.33 5.52
C ALA A 49 -6.66 24.43 4.29
N GLU A 50 -6.79 25.03 3.11
CA GLU A 50 -6.90 24.30 1.84
C GLU A 50 -5.64 23.46 1.56
N ARG A 51 -4.44 24.05 1.74
CA ARG A 51 -3.19 23.30 1.58
C ARG A 51 -3.07 22.14 2.56
N ARG A 52 -3.44 22.34 3.83
CA ARG A 52 -3.44 21.26 4.83
C ARG A 52 -4.38 20.13 4.42
N ALA A 53 -5.58 20.45 3.93
CA ALA A 53 -6.53 19.44 3.46
C ALA A 53 -5.98 18.60 2.29
N ILE A 54 -5.30 19.25 1.34
CA ILE A 54 -4.64 18.56 0.20
C ILE A 54 -3.50 17.66 0.71
N THR A 55 -2.64 18.18 1.60
CA THR A 55 -1.52 17.41 2.16
C THR A 55 -2.02 16.21 2.98
N ASP A 56 -3.06 16.38 3.79
CA ASP A 56 -3.65 15.29 4.57
C ASP A 56 -4.26 14.22 3.67
N ALA A 57 -4.92 14.61 2.57
CA ALA A 57 -5.44 13.67 1.59
C ALA A 57 -4.33 12.86 0.92
N ALA A 58 -3.26 13.53 0.47
CA ALA A 58 -2.10 12.88 -0.14
C ALA A 58 -1.38 11.95 0.85
N ASN A 59 -1.27 12.34 2.11
CA ASN A 59 -0.68 11.50 3.16
C ASN A 59 -1.53 10.26 3.44
N ARG A 60 -2.87 10.39 3.51
CA ARG A 60 -3.76 9.22 3.67
C ARG A 60 -3.66 8.26 2.49
N GLU A 61 -3.53 8.78 1.27
CA GLU A 61 -3.34 7.97 0.07
C GLU A 61 -1.98 7.25 0.12
N ALA A 62 -0.90 7.96 0.44
CA ALA A 62 0.43 7.38 0.62
C ALA A 62 0.45 6.30 1.71
N GLU A 63 -0.21 6.53 2.85
CA GLU A 63 -0.40 5.55 3.92
C GLU A 63 -1.24 4.35 3.48
N SER A 64 -2.25 4.55 2.64
CA SER A 64 -3.04 3.46 2.06
C SER A 64 -2.21 2.59 1.11
N ILE A 65 -1.37 3.21 0.29
CA ILE A 65 -0.45 2.50 -0.60
C ILE A 65 0.61 1.77 0.23
N ALA A 66 1.19 2.42 1.24
CA ALA A 66 2.22 1.85 2.10
C ALA A 66 1.72 0.67 2.95
N ARG A 67 0.46 0.69 3.38
CA ARG A 67 -0.16 -0.45 4.08
C ARG A 67 -0.32 -1.69 3.20
N GLY A 68 -0.23 -1.54 1.88
CA GLY A 68 -0.54 -2.60 0.94
C GLY A 68 -2.03 -2.94 0.90
N GLN A 69 -2.48 -3.48 -0.23
CA GLN A 69 -3.81 -4.08 -0.31
C GLN A 69 -3.79 -5.40 0.47
N PRO A 70 -4.90 -5.79 1.15
CA PRO A 70 -5.00 -7.11 1.74
C PRO A 70 -4.84 -8.17 0.65
N VAL A 71 -3.73 -8.90 0.69
CA VAL A 71 -3.50 -10.05 -0.20
C VAL A 71 -4.26 -11.23 0.38
N TRP A 72 -5.43 -11.49 -0.20
CA TRP A 72 -6.14 -12.74 0.06
C TRP A 72 -5.34 -13.87 -0.60
N PHE A 73 -4.95 -14.86 0.20
CA PHE A 73 -4.34 -16.09 -0.30
C PHE A 73 -5.25 -17.27 0.04
N ARG A 74 -5.22 -18.29 -0.82
CA ARG A 74 -5.90 -19.56 -0.54
C ARG A 74 -4.95 -20.44 0.25
N SER A 75 -5.38 -20.95 1.39
CA SER A 75 -4.66 -22.01 2.09
C SER A 75 -5.27 -23.36 1.74
N ALA A 76 -4.43 -24.36 1.45
CA ALA A 76 -4.85 -25.74 1.27
C ALA A 76 -4.12 -26.66 2.26
N PRO A 77 -4.72 -27.79 2.66
CA PRO A 77 -4.11 -28.72 3.62
C PRO A 77 -2.73 -29.21 3.18
N ASN A 78 -1.92 -29.65 4.15
CA ASN A 78 -0.67 -30.32 3.84
C ASN A 78 -0.95 -31.73 3.28
N VAL A 79 -0.42 -32.04 2.10
CA VAL A 79 -0.62 -33.32 1.39
C VAL A 79 -0.34 -34.51 2.30
N SER A 80 0.71 -34.46 3.11
CA SER A 80 1.12 -35.58 3.97
C SER A 80 0.14 -35.88 5.12
N LEU A 81 -0.82 -35.00 5.37
CA LEU A 81 -1.83 -35.16 6.42
C LEU A 81 -3.19 -35.66 5.89
N LEU A 82 -3.32 -35.79 4.56
CA LEU A 82 -4.58 -36.17 3.94
C LEU A 82 -4.71 -37.68 3.82
N ASP A 83 -5.91 -38.21 4.06
CA ASP A 83 -6.27 -39.55 3.63
C ASP A 83 -6.60 -39.58 2.12
N ARG A 84 -6.91 -40.77 1.59
CA ARG A 84 -7.16 -40.95 0.16
C ARG A 84 -8.38 -40.17 -0.34
N GLU A 85 -9.49 -40.19 0.40
CA GLU A 85 -10.72 -39.53 -0.02
C GLU A 85 -10.54 -38.01 0.03
N GLN A 86 -9.92 -37.51 1.09
CA GLN A 86 -9.58 -36.09 1.22
C GLN A 86 -8.64 -35.64 0.11
N ALA A 87 -7.62 -36.43 -0.23
CA ALA A 87 -6.70 -36.10 -1.31
C ALA A 87 -7.40 -36.07 -2.68
N LEU A 88 -8.36 -36.97 -2.93
CA LEU A 88 -9.17 -36.98 -4.16
C LEU A 88 -10.08 -35.75 -4.27
N VAL A 89 -10.76 -35.37 -3.18
CA VAL A 89 -11.56 -34.14 -3.13
C VAL A 89 -10.69 -32.91 -3.42
N GLN A 90 -9.49 -32.84 -2.81
CA GLN A 90 -8.56 -31.75 -3.08
C GLN A 90 -8.05 -31.74 -4.53
N ILE A 91 -7.90 -32.89 -5.19
CA ILE A 91 -7.55 -32.95 -6.62
C ILE A 91 -8.67 -32.35 -7.46
N GLU A 92 -9.92 -32.71 -7.19
CA GLU A 92 -11.09 -32.18 -7.91
C GLU A 92 -11.19 -30.67 -7.76
N GLU A 93 -11.27 -30.18 -6.51
CA GLU A 93 -11.37 -28.75 -6.20
C GLU A 93 -10.27 -27.92 -6.87
N MET A 94 -9.01 -28.35 -6.75
CA MET A 94 -7.88 -27.60 -7.31
C MET A 94 -7.83 -27.69 -8.83
N SER A 95 -8.29 -28.79 -9.41
CA SER A 95 -8.39 -28.93 -10.87
C SER A 95 -9.47 -28.01 -11.44
N GLU A 96 -10.62 -27.89 -10.79
CA GLU A 96 -11.68 -26.96 -11.17
C GLU A 96 -11.20 -25.50 -11.12
N LEU A 97 -10.45 -25.12 -10.09
CA LEU A 97 -9.87 -23.79 -9.97
C LEU A 97 -8.85 -23.50 -11.09
N ILE A 98 -8.07 -24.50 -11.49
CA ILE A 98 -7.14 -24.37 -12.62
C ILE A 98 -7.91 -24.23 -13.94
N GLN A 99 -8.95 -25.04 -14.16
CA GLN A 99 -9.74 -25.04 -15.40
C GLN A 99 -10.55 -23.75 -15.59
N SER A 100 -11.10 -23.21 -14.50
CA SER A 100 -11.86 -21.95 -14.49
C SER A 100 -10.98 -20.70 -14.56
N GLY A 101 -9.66 -20.83 -14.40
CA GLY A 101 -8.72 -19.69 -14.30
C GLY A 101 -8.76 -18.96 -12.96
N GLU A 102 -9.52 -19.45 -11.98
CA GLU A 102 -9.55 -18.89 -10.62
C GLU A 102 -8.21 -19.03 -9.90
N ALA A 103 -7.44 -20.07 -10.23
CA ALA A 103 -6.11 -20.33 -9.67
C ALA A 103 -5.10 -19.18 -9.91
N ASP A 104 -5.29 -18.37 -10.95
CA ASP A 104 -4.40 -17.24 -11.27
C ASP A 104 -4.75 -15.98 -10.47
N LYS A 105 -5.93 -15.95 -9.81
CA LYS A 105 -6.43 -14.77 -9.07
C LYS A 105 -5.97 -14.73 -7.63
N LEU A 106 -5.72 -15.89 -7.02
CA LEU A 106 -5.40 -16.02 -5.58
C LEU A 106 -4.16 -16.89 -5.38
N PRO A 107 -3.07 -16.35 -4.82
CA PRO A 107 -1.89 -17.13 -4.47
C PRO A 107 -2.25 -18.30 -3.54
N LEU A 108 -1.66 -19.47 -3.78
CA LEU A 108 -1.81 -20.65 -2.93
C LEU A 108 -0.77 -20.67 -1.81
N TYR A 109 -1.13 -21.19 -0.65
CA TYR A 109 -0.21 -21.57 0.42
C TYR A 109 -0.52 -22.98 0.90
N THR A 110 0.40 -23.90 0.64
CA THR A 110 0.26 -25.33 1.00
C THR A 110 1.63 -26.01 1.10
N ALA A 111 1.65 -27.29 1.51
CA ALA A 111 2.85 -28.09 1.69
C ALA A 111 2.65 -29.59 1.40
N LYS A 112 3.75 -30.30 1.13
CA LYS A 112 3.90 -31.76 1.26
C LYS A 112 5.00 -32.01 2.30
N GLY A 113 4.61 -32.43 3.49
CA GLY A 113 5.52 -32.58 4.63
C GLY A 113 6.13 -31.22 5.00
N THR A 114 7.44 -31.07 4.81
CA THR A 114 8.17 -29.81 5.05
C THR A 114 8.34 -28.94 3.80
N GLN A 115 8.01 -29.45 2.61
CA GLN A 115 8.15 -28.71 1.36
C GLN A 115 6.90 -27.87 1.10
N THR A 116 7.04 -26.55 0.95
CA THR A 116 5.93 -25.64 0.64
C THR A 116 5.83 -25.35 -0.85
N THR A 117 4.63 -25.04 -1.35
CA THR A 117 4.44 -24.50 -2.70
C THR A 117 3.31 -23.47 -2.74
N SER A 118 3.40 -22.56 -3.71
CA SER A 118 2.33 -21.64 -4.09
C SER A 118 1.74 -21.92 -5.49
N ASN A 119 2.15 -23.04 -6.09
CA ASN A 119 1.72 -23.43 -7.43
C ASN A 119 0.64 -24.52 -7.37
N TYR A 120 -0.56 -24.19 -7.84
CA TYR A 120 -1.71 -25.12 -7.87
C TYR A 120 -1.42 -26.42 -8.62
N ARG A 121 -0.74 -26.36 -9.78
CA ARG A 121 -0.42 -27.55 -10.58
C ARG A 121 0.57 -28.46 -9.87
N GLN A 122 1.54 -27.87 -9.16
CA GLN A 122 2.48 -28.62 -8.34
C GLN A 122 1.77 -29.29 -7.16
N TYR A 123 0.83 -28.60 -6.51
CA TYR A 123 0.03 -29.16 -5.43
C TYR A 123 -0.85 -30.33 -5.91
N VAL A 124 -1.54 -30.18 -7.05
CA VAL A 124 -2.31 -31.28 -7.67
C VAL A 124 -1.40 -32.48 -7.99
N TYR A 125 -0.21 -32.24 -8.53
CA TYR A 125 0.75 -33.30 -8.78
C TYR A 125 1.15 -34.04 -7.48
N TRP A 126 1.41 -33.32 -6.39
CA TRP A 126 1.72 -33.94 -5.10
C TRP A 126 0.57 -34.78 -4.55
N LEU A 127 -0.68 -34.30 -4.67
CA LEU A 127 -1.87 -35.06 -4.26
C LEU A 127 -2.01 -36.35 -5.08
N GLN A 128 -1.80 -36.28 -6.40
CA GLN A 128 -1.86 -37.46 -7.27
C GLN A 128 -0.79 -38.51 -6.92
N GLN A 129 0.42 -38.06 -6.57
CA GLN A 129 1.46 -38.98 -6.08
C GLN A 129 1.08 -39.60 -4.73
N HIS A 130 0.56 -38.79 -3.81
CA HIS A 130 0.12 -39.25 -2.50
C HIS A 130 -1.00 -40.30 -2.58
N VAL A 131 -2.00 -40.09 -3.44
CA VAL A 131 -3.05 -41.10 -3.68
C VAL A 131 -2.45 -42.42 -4.18
N LYS A 132 -1.48 -42.39 -5.11
CA LYS A 132 -0.80 -43.60 -5.59
C LYS A 132 0.01 -44.29 -4.50
N GLU A 133 0.69 -43.52 -3.65
CA GLU A 133 1.44 -44.05 -2.49
C GLU A 133 0.48 -44.77 -1.52
N LEU A 134 -0.71 -44.19 -1.27
CA LEU A 134 -1.75 -44.81 -0.45
C LEU A 134 -2.36 -46.07 -1.09
N GLU A 135 -2.49 -46.12 -2.41
CA GLU A 135 -3.01 -47.29 -3.15
C GLU A 135 -1.98 -48.43 -3.23
N GLY A 136 -0.68 -48.12 -3.29
CA GLY A 136 0.41 -49.08 -3.29
C GLY A 136 0.75 -49.66 -1.91
N GLY A 137 0.21 -49.07 -0.83
CA GLY A 137 0.41 -49.48 0.55
C GLY A 137 -0.49 -50.63 1.01
N HIS A 138 -0.42 -51.79 0.34
CA HIS A 138 -0.86 -53.04 0.99
C HIS A 138 0.16 -53.41 2.09
N PRO A 139 -0.24 -53.67 3.35
CA PRO A 139 0.68 -54.26 4.32
C PRO A 139 0.98 -55.70 3.90
N ALA A 140 2.17 -55.92 3.34
CA ALA A 140 2.81 -57.22 3.35
C ALA A 140 3.30 -57.53 4.78
N THR A 141 2.37 -57.83 5.68
CA THR A 141 2.66 -58.58 6.90
C THR A 141 2.09 -59.98 6.73
N ASP A 142 2.79 -60.75 5.91
CA ASP A 142 2.80 -62.20 5.99
C ASP A 142 4.25 -62.59 6.30
N VAL A 143 4.59 -62.60 7.60
CA VAL A 143 5.76 -63.34 8.10
C VAL A 143 5.22 -64.43 9.01
N LYS A 144 5.17 -65.61 8.42
CA LYS A 144 5.01 -66.91 9.05
C LYS A 144 5.95 -67.07 10.25
N VAL A 145 5.42 -67.64 11.34
CA VAL A 145 6.11 -68.64 12.17
C VAL A 145 5.16 -69.81 12.35
#